data_AF-A0A972WZ99-F1
#
_entry.id   AF-A0A972WZ99-F1
#
_cell.length_a   1.000
_cell.length_b   1.000
_cell.length_c   1.000
_cell.angle_alpha   90.00
_cell.angle_beta   90.00
_cell.angle_gamma   90.00
#
_symmetry.space_group_name_H-M   'P 1'
#
loop_
_entity.id
_entity.type
_entity.pdbx_description
1 polymer ?
#
loop_
_entity_poly.entity_id
_entity_poly.type
_entity_poly.pdbx_seq_one_letter_code
_entity_poly.pdbx_strand_id
1 'polypeptide(L)'
;MLASDTSPVAVTLRNGVQESVHHGAVVCLERDGSIAFSAGSPQAIIFPRSSTKPFLATAMVAAGLKLPAKLLALVCASHDGRPEHLQAAR
;
A
#
# COMPACT_ATOMS: atom_id res chain seq x y z
N MET A 1 1.97 16.32 1.85
CA MET A 1 1.79 15.97 3.26
C MET A 1 2.58 16.96 4.09
N LEU A 2 1.88 17.74 4.91
CA LEU A 2 2.46 18.66 5.87
C LEU A 2 2.78 17.91 7.16
N ALA A 3 3.64 18.45 8.01
CA ALA A 3 3.94 17.84 9.32
C ALA A 3 2.65 17.67 10.16
N SER A 4 1.73 18.64 10.05
CA SER A 4 0.40 18.62 10.67
C SER A 4 -0.51 17.47 10.20
N ASP A 5 -0.20 16.84 9.06
CA ASP A 5 -1.01 15.76 8.51
C ASP A 5 -0.65 14.39 9.13
N THR A 6 0.42 14.32 9.92
CA THR A 6 0.97 13.05 10.40
C THR A 6 0.81 12.84 11.89
N SER A 7 0.82 11.59 12.32
CA SER A 7 0.93 11.18 13.72
C SER A 7 1.97 10.06 13.84
N PRO A 8 2.51 9.77 15.03
CA PRO A 8 3.28 8.56 15.26
C PRO A 8 2.45 7.32 14.91
N VAL A 9 2.93 6.50 13.98
CA VAL A 9 2.21 5.30 13.49
C VAL A 9 2.99 4.01 13.71
N ALA A 10 4.30 4.08 13.92
CA ALA A 10 5.12 2.94 14.28
C ALA A 10 6.33 3.37 15.10
N VAL A 11 6.84 2.45 15.92
CA VAL A 11 8.09 2.62 16.67
C VAL A 11 8.99 1.43 16.36
N THR A 12 10.26 1.70 16.07
CA THR A 12 11.30 0.67 15.96
C THR A 12 12.06 0.59 17.28
N LEU A 13 12.22 -0.62 17.80
CA LEU A 13 13.00 -0.87 19.01
C LEU A 13 14.36 -1.47 18.66
N ARG A 14 15.40 -1.04 19.38
CA ARG A 14 16.72 -1.70 19.38
C ARG A 14 17.05 -2.09 20.81
N ASN A 15 17.21 -3.40 21.06
CA ASN A 15 17.49 -3.95 22.38
C ASN A 15 16.49 -3.49 23.47
N GLY A 16 15.20 -3.39 23.11
CA GLY A 16 14.15 -2.95 24.03
C GLY A 16 14.03 -1.43 24.22
N VAL A 17 14.90 -0.62 23.60
CA VAL A 17 14.86 0.84 23.66
C VAL A 17 14.24 1.40 22.38
N GLN A 18 13.40 2.43 22.50
CA GLN A 18 12.86 3.14 21.33
C GLN A 18 13.98 3.83 20.56
N GLU A 19 14.25 3.35 19.35
CA GLU A 19 15.28 3.90 18.47
C GLU A 19 14.72 4.93 17.51
N SER A 20 13.53 4.68 16.95
CA SER A 20 12.93 5.55 15.94
C SER A 20 11.41 5.57 16.03
N VAL A 21 10.82 6.74 15.80
CA VAL A 21 9.37 6.96 15.73
C VAL A 21 9.01 7.40 14.32
N HIS A 22 8.22 6.57 13.64
CA HIS A 22 7.77 6.81 12.27
C HIS A 22 6.47 7.62 12.30
N HIS A 23 6.49 8.77 11.64
CA HIS A 23 5.31 9.61 11.49
C HIS A 23 4.66 9.38 10.13
N GLY A 24 3.34 9.26 10.11
CA GLY A 24 2.57 9.06 8.90
C GLY A 24 1.08 9.32 9.09
N ALA A 25 0.32 9.13 8.01
CA ALA A 25 -1.12 9.10 8.04
C ALA A 25 -1.61 7.67 7.74
N VAL A 26 -2.57 7.18 8.52
CA VAL A 26 -3.18 5.85 8.38
C VAL A 26 -4.68 6.04 8.36
N VAL A 27 -5.35 5.35 7.45
CA VAL A 27 -6.81 5.26 7.38
C VAL A 27 -7.20 3.82 7.13
N CYS A 28 -8.15 3.32 7.90
CA CYS A 28 -8.83 2.04 7.69
C CYS A 28 -10.30 2.34 7.40
N LEU A 29 -10.81 1.71 6.34
CA LEU A 29 -12.18 1.90 5.88
C LEU A 29 -13.01 0.65 6.19
N GLU A 30 -14.27 0.87 6.56
CA GLU A 30 -15.29 -0.16 6.54
C GLU A 30 -15.66 -0.55 5.11
N ARG A 31 -16.41 -1.64 4.96
CA ARG A 31 -16.89 -2.12 3.64
C ARG A 31 -17.74 -1.07 2.90
N ASP A 32 -18.47 -0.24 3.62
CA ASP A 32 -19.30 0.83 3.04
C ASP A 32 -18.50 2.10 2.71
N GLY A 33 -17.19 2.09 2.96
CA GLY A 33 -16.29 3.21 2.71
C GLY A 33 -16.22 4.24 3.84
N SER A 34 -16.98 4.07 4.93
CA SER A 34 -16.84 4.91 6.13
C SER A 34 -15.48 4.67 6.82
N ILE A 35 -14.99 5.67 7.55
CA ILE A 35 -13.70 5.57 8.25
C ILE A 35 -13.91 4.78 9.55
N ALA A 36 -13.36 3.57 9.62
CA ALA A 36 -13.33 2.75 10.82
C ALA A 36 -12.29 3.25 11.83
N PHE A 37 -11.13 3.68 11.32
CA PHE A 37 -10.01 4.15 12.12
C PHE A 37 -9.12 5.10 11.31
N SER A 38 -8.53 6.10 11.98
CA SER A 38 -7.48 6.93 11.40
C SER A 38 -6.47 7.41 12.43
N ALA A 39 -5.22 7.56 11.98
CA ALA A 39 -4.16 8.28 12.70
C ALA A 39 -3.52 9.28 11.74
N GLY A 40 -3.31 10.53 12.16
CA GLY A 40 -3.04 11.63 11.23
C GLY A 40 -4.26 12.00 10.38
N SER A 41 -4.04 12.76 9.30
CA SER A 41 -5.10 13.23 8.40
C SER A 41 -5.37 12.22 7.27
N PRO A 42 -6.58 11.64 7.16
CA PRO A 42 -6.96 10.81 6.01
C PRO A 42 -6.99 11.57 4.67
N GLN A 43 -6.99 12.91 4.72
CA GLN A 43 -6.97 13.78 3.54
C GLN A 43 -5.55 14.20 3.14
N ALA A 44 -4.52 13.65 3.80
CA ALA A 44 -3.13 13.95 3.50
C ALA A 44 -2.81 13.71 2.02
N ILE A 45 -2.29 14.74 1.34
CA ILE A 45 -1.83 14.60 -0.05
C ILE A 45 -0.49 13.87 -0.06
N ILE A 46 -0.46 12.72 -0.72
CA ILE A 46 0.71 11.85 -0.86
C ILE A 46 0.96 11.51 -2.33
N PHE A 47 2.20 11.17 -2.66
CA PHE A 47 2.49 10.49 -3.92
C PHE A 47 2.25 8.99 -3.73
N PRO A 48 1.29 8.36 -4.43
CA PRO A 48 0.95 6.95 -4.22
C PRO A 48 2.06 6.00 -4.70
N ARG A 49 2.91 6.45 -5.64
CA ARG A 49 4.02 5.65 -6.17
C ARG A 49 3.52 4.28 -6.63
N SER A 50 4.19 3.22 -6.20
CA SER A 50 3.91 1.83 -6.56
C SER A 50 2.50 1.37 -6.16
N SER A 51 1.82 2.02 -5.20
CA SER A 51 0.45 1.65 -4.82
C SER A 51 -0.59 1.94 -5.91
N THR A 52 -0.20 2.63 -6.99
CA THR A 52 -1.07 2.88 -8.15
C THR A 52 -1.29 1.68 -9.06
N LYS A 53 -0.48 0.61 -8.91
CA LYS A 53 -0.52 -0.57 -9.79
C LYS A 53 -1.91 -1.18 -10.00
N PRO A 54 -2.78 -1.33 -8.99
CA PRO A 54 -4.13 -1.87 -9.22
C PRO A 54 -4.98 -1.02 -10.17
N PHE A 55 -4.83 0.31 -10.16
CA PHE A 55 -5.54 1.19 -11.09
C PHE A 55 -5.02 1.02 -12.52
N LEU A 56 -3.69 0.90 -12.68
CA LEU A 56 -3.07 0.60 -13.98
C LEU A 56 -3.50 -0.78 -14.49
N ALA A 57 -3.51 -1.81 -13.63
CA ALA A 57 -3.97 -3.15 -13.96
C ALA A 57 -5.43 -3.17 -14.41
N THR A 58 -6.29 -2.38 -13.76
CA THR A 58 -7.69 -2.21 -14.14
C THR A 58 -7.81 -1.66 -15.56
N ALA A 59 -7.03 -0.64 -15.90
CA ALA A 59 -6.99 -0.09 -17.27
C ALA A 59 -6.50 -1.13 -18.29
N MET A 60 -5.49 -1.95 -17.94
CA MET A 60 -5.00 -3.01 -18.83
C MET A 60 -6.06 -4.09 -19.08
N VAL A 61 -6.79 -4.51 -18.05
CA VAL A 61 -7.92 -5.46 -18.18
C VAL A 61 -9.01 -4.88 -19.07
N ALA A 62 -9.37 -3.60 -18.88
CA ALA A 62 -10.31 -2.91 -19.74
C ALA A 62 -9.83 -2.82 -21.20
N ALA A 63 -8.51 -2.70 -21.41
CA ALA A 63 -7.88 -2.74 -22.73
C ALA A 63 -7.72 -4.17 -23.31
N GLY A 64 -8.19 -5.21 -22.62
CA GLY A 64 -8.24 -6.58 -23.12
C GLY A 64 -7.19 -7.53 -22.55
N LEU A 65 -6.41 -7.13 -21.54
CA LEU A 65 -5.50 -8.03 -20.84
C LEU A 65 -6.30 -9.18 -20.20
N LYS A 66 -5.96 -10.42 -20.55
CA LYS A 66 -6.54 -11.64 -19.96
C LYS A 66 -5.44 -12.46 -19.32
N LEU A 67 -5.48 -12.55 -17.99
CA LEU A 67 -4.54 -13.34 -17.19
C LEU A 67 -5.30 -14.18 -16.15
N PRO A 68 -4.78 -15.36 -15.77
CA PRO A 68 -5.22 -16.05 -14.58
C PRO A 68 -5.14 -15.15 -13.34
N ALA A 69 -6.06 -15.33 -12.39
CA ALA A 69 -6.16 -14.48 -11.19
C ALA A 69 -4.83 -14.32 -10.43
N LYS A 70 -4.02 -15.38 -10.34
CA LYS A 70 -2.70 -15.35 -9.69
C LYS A 70 -1.71 -14.41 -10.38
N LEU A 71 -1.70 -14.38 -11.72
CA LEU A 71 -0.82 -13.49 -12.49
C LEU A 71 -1.35 -12.05 -12.47
N LEU A 72 -2.67 -11.86 -12.50
CA LEU A 72 -3.26 -10.54 -12.34
C LEU A 72 -2.97 -9.93 -10.95
N ALA A 73 -2.99 -10.75 -9.89
CA ALA A 73 -2.58 -10.33 -8.56
C ALA A 73 -1.12 -9.86 -8.53
N LEU A 74 -0.23 -10.52 -9.28
CA LEU A 74 1.17 -10.11 -9.41
C LEU A 74 1.32 -8.75 -10.12
N VAL A 75 0.52 -8.47 -11.16
CA VAL A 75 0.48 -7.15 -11.82
C VAL A 75 0.09 -6.03 -10.83
N CYS A 76 -0.83 -6.31 -9.91
CA CYS A 76 -1.29 -5.37 -8.90
C CYS A 76 -0.31 -5.14 -7.73
N ALA A 77 0.69 -6.02 -7.56
CA ALA A 77 1.51 -6.06 -6.36
C ALA A 77 2.85 -5.32 -6.47
N SER A 78 3.41 -4.97 -5.32
CA SER A 78 4.85 -4.76 -5.19
C SER A 78 5.45 -6.09 -4.76
N HIS A 79 6.14 -6.78 -5.66
CA HIS A 79 6.80 -8.05 -5.36
C HIS A 79 8.21 -7.81 -4.82
N ASP A 80 8.65 -8.63 -3.88
CA ASP A 80 9.98 -8.62 -3.27
C ASP A 80 10.94 -9.66 -3.89
N GLY A 81 10.52 -10.32 -4.98
CA GLY A 81 11.35 -11.28 -5.72
C GLY A 81 11.39 -12.68 -5.11
N ARG A 82 10.45 -13.04 -4.22
CA ARG A 82 10.28 -14.43 -3.76
C ARG A 82 10.19 -15.44 -4.92
N PRO A 83 10.60 -16.70 -4.71
CA PRO A 83 10.57 -17.74 -5.75
C PRO A 83 9.22 -17.86 -6.46
N GLU A 84 8.10 -17.78 -5.74
CA GLU A 84 6.76 -17.83 -6.36
C GLU A 84 6.49 -16.66 -7.32
N HIS A 85 6.97 -15.46 -7.00
CA HIS A 85 6.81 -14.28 -7.85
C HIS A 85 7.64 -14.41 -9.13
N LEU A 86 8.87 -14.91 -9.00
CA LEU A 86 9.76 -15.12 -10.14
C LEU A 86 9.27 -16.22 -11.06
N GLN A 87 8.75 -17.32 -10.50
CA GLN A 87 8.17 -18.40 -11.28
C GLN A 87 6.94 -17.95 -12.07
N ALA A 88 6.13 -17.05 -11.50
CA ALA A 88 4.95 -16.51 -12.15
C ALA A 88 5.27 -15.48 -13.26
N ALA A 89 6.38 -14.76 -13.18
CA ALA A 89 6.74 -13.68 -14.11
C ALA A 89 7.57 -14.13 -15.32
N ARG A 90 8.11 -15.35 -15.31
CA ARG A 90 8.91 -15.95 -16.39
C ARG A 90 8.04 -16.75 -17.34
#